data_AF-A0A662GRY7-F1
#
_entry.id   AF-A0A662GRY7-F1
#
_cell.length_a   1.000
_cell.length_b   1.000
_cell.length_c   1.000
_cell.angle_alpha   90.00
_cell.angle_beta   90.00
_cell.angle_gamma   90.00
#
_symmetry.space_group_name_H-M   'P 1'
#
loop_
_entity.id
_entity.type
_entity.pdbx_description
1 polymer ?
#
loop_
_entity_poly.entity_id
_entity_poly.type
_entity_poly.pdbx_seq_one_letter_code
_entity_poly.pdbx_strand_id
1 'polypeptide(L)'
;MKKTIIIGTLLTLLLLSQIPVKNLGMNKPAPSLYITGEEITPPTNKVKFVYFLGGAPIYSIEDLNIFINDVLAPFDVEPITDLTTYEPLENATVLMLLGQRNFHFFDLNVLIQFLHDGGSLLIALPDENFTAFNDILELFSLKPIAPLLDNKSHYEEIENVIINSSYCKPDHPIFKCILGNVSTLLIPKGIGLEKLNQTPLINTTLVDYTLVWGTNTTFADKNNNGKLDRDEPVGQNLSVIH
;
A
#
# COMPACT_ATOMS: atom_id res chain seq x y z
N MET A 1 -46.68 23.21 -18.64
CA MET A 1 -45.67 22.66 -19.59
C MET A 1 -44.28 23.00 -19.11
N LYS A 2 -43.63 22.15 -18.30
CA LYS A 2 -42.23 22.32 -17.81
C LYS A 2 -41.71 21.06 -17.09
N LYS A 3 -42.09 19.86 -17.56
CA LYS A 3 -41.62 18.58 -16.95
C LYS A 3 -40.99 17.59 -17.94
N THR A 4 -40.82 17.97 -19.21
CA THR A 4 -40.35 17.05 -20.25
C THR A 4 -38.86 17.18 -20.57
N ILE A 5 -38.14 18.13 -19.96
CA ILE A 5 -36.72 18.39 -20.28
C ILE A 5 -35.75 17.62 -19.37
N ILE A 6 -36.18 17.19 -18.18
CA ILE A 6 -35.28 16.56 -17.19
C ILE A 6 -34.99 15.08 -17.51
N ILE A 7 -35.89 14.39 -18.23
CA ILE A 7 -35.70 12.96 -18.56
C ILE A 7 -34.67 12.78 -19.69
N GLY A 8 -34.58 13.73 -20.62
CA GLY A 8 -33.61 13.68 -21.72
C GLY A 8 -32.17 13.84 -21.27
N THR A 9 -31.93 14.65 -20.23
CA THR A 9 -30.57 14.89 -19.68
C THR A 9 -30.10 13.76 -18.75
N LEU A 10 -31.04 13.06 -18.09
CA LEU A 10 -30.69 11.91 -17.24
C LEU A 10 -30.34 10.68 -18.08
N LEU A 11 -31.00 10.49 -19.23
CA LEU A 11 -30.72 9.36 -20.13
C LEU A 11 -29.38 9.49 -20.86
N THR A 12 -28.95 10.72 -21.19
CA THR A 12 -27.62 10.96 -21.77
C THR A 12 -26.49 10.80 -20.74
N LEU A 13 -26.73 11.08 -19.46
CA LEU A 13 -25.75 10.76 -18.41
C LEU A 13 -25.60 9.25 -18.19
N LEU A 14 -26.69 8.48 -18.24
CA LEU A 14 -26.65 7.03 -18.11
C LEU A 14 -25.93 6.34 -19.29
N LEU A 15 -26.08 6.85 -20.51
CA LEU A 15 -25.35 6.35 -21.69
C LEU A 15 -23.85 6.70 -21.68
N LEU A 16 -23.44 7.77 -20.98
CA LEU A 16 -22.02 8.09 -20.79
C LEU A 16 -21.37 7.30 -19.65
N SER A 17 -22.16 6.70 -18.74
CA SER A 17 -21.67 5.84 -17.67
C SER A 17 -21.39 4.39 -18.09
N GLN A 18 -21.71 4.03 -19.34
CA GLN A 18 -21.46 2.70 -19.90
C GLN A 18 -20.42 2.71 -21.02
N ILE A 19 -19.49 3.67 -21.05
CA ILE A 19 -18.29 3.49 -21.87
C ILE A 19 -17.51 2.34 -21.19
N PRO A 20 -17.44 1.14 -21.78
CA PRO A 20 -16.52 0.14 -21.26
C PRO A 20 -15.16 0.80 -21.28
N VAL A 21 -14.44 0.75 -20.16
CA VAL A 21 -13.03 1.13 -20.11
C VAL A 21 -12.38 0.36 -21.25
N LYS A 22 -12.11 1.06 -22.35
CA LYS A 22 -11.41 0.50 -23.50
C LYS A 22 -10.13 -0.06 -22.91
N ASN A 23 -9.93 -1.37 -23.07
CA ASN A 23 -8.67 -2.06 -22.87
C ASN A 23 -7.53 -1.07 -23.08
N LEU A 24 -6.94 -0.59 -21.98
CA LEU A 24 -5.68 0.10 -22.00
C LEU A 24 -4.74 -0.86 -22.73
N GLY A 25 -4.32 -0.40 -23.91
CA GLY A 25 -3.71 -1.26 -24.91
C GLY A 25 -2.58 -2.08 -24.32
N MET A 26 -2.45 -3.33 -24.79
CA MET A 26 -1.37 -4.28 -24.51
C MET A 26 -0.25 -3.67 -23.66
N ASN A 27 -0.33 -3.88 -22.36
CA ASN A 27 0.66 -3.46 -21.38
C ASN A 27 2.03 -3.90 -21.89
N LYS A 28 2.84 -2.95 -22.38
CA LYS A 28 4.28 -3.21 -22.46
C LYS A 28 4.73 -3.32 -21.00
N PRO A 29 5.35 -4.43 -20.60
CA PRO A 29 5.93 -4.52 -19.26
C PRO A 29 6.85 -3.33 -19.04
N ALA A 30 6.89 -2.83 -17.80
CA ALA A 30 7.86 -1.80 -17.42
C ALA A 30 9.25 -2.23 -17.91
N PRO A 31 10.06 -1.30 -18.48
CA PRO A 31 11.40 -1.66 -18.90
C PRO A 31 12.15 -2.23 -17.69
N SER A 32 12.62 -3.47 -17.81
CA SER A 32 13.41 -4.12 -16.78
C SER A 32 14.62 -3.24 -16.47
N LEU A 33 14.91 -3.06 -15.17
CA LEU A 33 16.17 -2.45 -14.77
C LEU A 33 17.28 -3.37 -15.26
N TYR A 34 18.13 -2.88 -16.15
CA TYR A 34 19.31 -3.60 -16.61
C TYR A 34 20.53 -3.04 -15.87
N ILE A 35 21.19 -3.87 -15.08
CA ILE A 35 22.55 -3.63 -14.63
C ILE A 35 23.37 -4.75 -15.26
N THR A 36 24.42 -4.38 -16.00
CA THR A 36 25.35 -5.33 -16.67
C THR A 36 24.77 -6.24 -17.77
N GLY A 37 23.56 -5.98 -18.27
CA GLY A 37 22.99 -6.71 -19.43
C GLY A 37 22.21 -7.98 -19.07
N GLU A 38 21.97 -8.23 -17.78
CA GLU A 38 21.05 -9.26 -17.30
C GLU A 38 19.76 -8.59 -16.77
N GLU A 39 18.62 -9.24 -17.04
CA GLU A 39 17.32 -8.85 -16.52
C GLU A 39 17.27 -9.21 -15.02
N ILE A 40 17.24 -8.19 -14.16
CA ILE A 40 17.36 -8.36 -12.70
C ILE A 40 16.02 -8.81 -12.08
N THR A 41 14.91 -8.64 -12.80
CA THR A 41 13.58 -9.02 -12.34
C THR A 41 13.27 -10.46 -12.73
N PRO A 42 12.91 -11.35 -11.78
CA PRO A 42 12.51 -12.71 -12.12
C PRO A 42 11.29 -12.68 -13.05
N PRO A 43 11.18 -13.63 -14.00
CA PRO A 43 10.01 -13.70 -14.87
C PRO A 43 8.76 -13.96 -14.01
N THR A 44 7.63 -13.36 -14.39
CA THR A 44 6.41 -13.34 -13.57
C THR A 44 5.92 -14.75 -13.17
N ASN A 45 6.12 -15.73 -14.05
CA ASN A 45 5.78 -17.15 -13.81
C ASN A 45 6.66 -17.85 -12.76
N LYS A 46 7.69 -17.20 -12.22
CA LYS A 46 8.52 -17.69 -11.12
C LYS A 46 8.29 -16.93 -9.82
N VAL A 47 7.38 -15.96 -9.82
CA VAL A 47 7.06 -15.17 -8.62
C VAL A 47 5.74 -15.68 -8.06
N LYS A 48 5.81 -16.17 -6.82
CA LYS A 48 4.66 -16.64 -6.06
C LYS A 48 4.38 -15.69 -4.90
N PHE A 49 3.16 -15.17 -4.85
CA PHE A 49 2.63 -14.40 -3.75
C PHE A 49 1.83 -15.32 -2.84
N VAL A 50 2.10 -15.27 -1.55
CA VAL A 50 1.32 -15.93 -0.52
C VAL A 50 0.51 -14.88 0.22
N TYR A 51 -0.82 -15.01 0.21
CA TYR A 51 -1.72 -14.07 0.88
C TYR A 51 -2.21 -14.65 2.20
N PHE A 52 -1.78 -14.06 3.32
CA PHE A 52 -2.23 -14.49 4.64
C PHE A 52 -3.61 -13.92 5.00
N LEU A 53 -4.62 -14.78 5.02
CA LEU A 53 -6.01 -14.48 5.39
C LEU A 53 -6.30 -14.70 6.87
N GLY A 54 -5.35 -15.26 7.63
CA GLY A 54 -5.46 -15.35 9.08
C GLY A 54 -5.46 -13.98 9.74
N GLY A 55 -5.70 -13.92 11.05
CA GLY A 55 -5.55 -12.64 11.76
C GLY A 55 -6.70 -11.63 11.63
N ALA A 56 -7.86 -12.07 11.14
CA ALA A 56 -9.07 -11.25 10.97
C ALA A 56 -8.84 -9.95 10.16
N PRO A 57 -8.46 -10.06 8.87
CA PRO A 57 -8.18 -8.90 8.02
C PRO A 57 -9.38 -7.94 7.94
N ILE A 58 -9.08 -6.65 7.83
CA ILE A 58 -10.09 -5.60 7.63
C ILE A 58 -10.73 -5.71 6.25
N TYR A 59 -9.91 -5.99 5.24
CA TYR A 59 -10.33 -6.08 3.85
C TYR A 59 -10.71 -7.51 3.51
N SER A 60 -11.91 -7.69 2.98
CA SER A 60 -12.30 -8.96 2.38
C SER A 60 -11.54 -9.21 1.08
N ILE A 61 -11.56 -10.44 0.58
CA ILE A 61 -10.97 -10.77 -0.74
C ILE A 61 -11.71 -9.99 -1.83
N GLU A 62 -13.02 -9.79 -1.66
CA GLU A 62 -13.86 -9.02 -2.56
C GLU A 62 -13.43 -7.54 -2.61
N ASP A 63 -13.07 -6.94 -1.48
CA ASP A 63 -12.56 -5.56 -1.42
C ASP A 63 -11.23 -5.41 -2.17
N LEU A 64 -10.41 -6.48 -2.18
CA LEU A 64 -9.11 -6.54 -2.83
C LEU A 64 -9.16 -7.12 -4.25
N ASN A 65 -10.36 -7.33 -4.81
CA ASN A 65 -10.54 -8.02 -6.08
C ASN A 65 -9.73 -7.41 -7.23
N ILE A 66 -9.72 -6.08 -7.36
CA ILE A 66 -8.94 -5.39 -8.41
C ILE A 66 -7.44 -5.64 -8.20
N PHE A 67 -6.96 -5.55 -6.97
CA PHE A 67 -5.56 -5.79 -6.67
C PHE A 67 -5.15 -7.24 -6.96
N ILE A 68 -5.94 -8.22 -6.50
CA ILE A 68 -5.62 -9.64 -6.67
C ILE A 68 -5.79 -10.07 -8.14
N ASN A 69 -6.90 -9.73 -8.77
CA ASN A 69 -7.27 -10.30 -10.07
C ASN A 69 -6.84 -9.46 -11.28
N ASP A 70 -6.57 -8.15 -11.11
CA ASP A 70 -6.11 -7.31 -12.21
C ASP A 70 -4.61 -6.99 -12.09
N VAL A 71 -4.14 -6.63 -10.89
CA VAL A 71 -2.74 -6.26 -10.67
C VAL A 71 -1.86 -7.51 -10.50
N LEU A 72 -2.29 -8.47 -9.69
CA LEU A 72 -1.52 -9.69 -9.44
C LEU A 72 -1.80 -10.83 -10.42
N ALA A 73 -2.73 -10.64 -11.36
CA ALA A 73 -3.10 -11.63 -12.39
C ALA A 73 -1.93 -12.33 -13.10
N PRO A 74 -0.80 -11.65 -13.40
CA PRO A 74 0.35 -12.28 -14.05
C PRO A 74 1.18 -13.23 -13.18
N PHE A 75 0.92 -13.28 -11.87
CA PHE A 75 1.68 -14.01 -10.86
C PHE A 75 0.88 -15.17 -10.27
N ASP A 76 1.58 -16.11 -9.63
CA ASP A 76 0.92 -17.13 -8.82
C ASP A 76 0.53 -16.54 -7.47
N VAL A 77 -0.73 -16.69 -7.05
CA VAL A 77 -1.25 -16.13 -5.79
C VAL A 77 -1.94 -17.24 -5.00
N GLU A 78 -1.40 -17.57 -3.84
CA GLU A 78 -1.94 -18.62 -2.96
C GLU A 78 -2.42 -18.03 -1.63
N PRO A 79 -3.73 -18.14 -1.31
CA PRO A 79 -4.23 -17.74 -0.01
C PRO A 79 -3.95 -18.81 1.06
N ILE A 80 -3.51 -18.39 2.24
CA ILE A 80 -3.24 -19.26 3.40
C ILE A 80 -3.94 -18.68 4.64
N THR A 81 -4.22 -19.52 5.64
CA THR A 81 -4.85 -19.07 6.91
C THR A 81 -4.00 -19.34 8.14
N ASP A 82 -2.93 -20.13 7.98
CA ASP A 82 -2.02 -20.56 9.03
C ASP A 82 -0.58 -20.36 8.54
N LEU A 83 0.21 -19.69 9.37
CA LEU A 83 1.63 -19.46 9.20
C LEU A 83 2.38 -19.80 10.50
N THR A 84 2.03 -20.92 11.12
CA THR A 84 2.75 -21.51 12.26
C THR A 84 3.87 -22.44 11.83
N THR A 85 3.92 -22.79 10.55
CA THR A 85 4.94 -23.64 9.93
C THR A 85 5.46 -23.02 8.64
N TYR A 86 6.64 -23.45 8.18
CA TYR A 86 7.28 -22.90 6.98
C TYR A 86 6.70 -23.46 5.66
N GLU A 87 6.02 -24.61 5.71
CA GLU A 87 5.48 -25.32 4.53
C GLU A 87 4.72 -24.40 3.55
N PRO A 88 3.81 -23.49 3.98
CA PRO A 88 3.08 -22.63 3.06
C PRO A 88 3.95 -21.60 2.33
N LEU A 89 5.16 -21.33 2.84
CA LEU A 89 6.13 -20.41 2.24
C LEU A 89 7.15 -21.13 1.35
N GLU A 90 7.08 -22.45 1.21
CA GLU A 90 7.95 -23.18 0.30
C GLU A 90 7.76 -22.65 -1.13
N ASN A 91 8.84 -22.13 -1.71
CA ASN A 91 8.89 -21.48 -3.03
C ASN A 91 8.09 -20.17 -3.14
N ALA A 92 7.62 -19.60 -2.03
CA ALA A 92 7.04 -18.27 -2.02
C ALA A 92 8.13 -17.22 -2.30
N THR A 93 7.77 -16.19 -3.06
CA THR A 93 8.64 -15.03 -3.30
C THR A 93 8.23 -13.85 -2.43
N VAL A 94 6.92 -13.67 -2.26
CA VAL A 94 6.35 -12.55 -1.50
C VAL A 94 5.30 -13.06 -0.54
N LEU A 95 5.40 -12.67 0.73
CA LEU A 95 4.32 -12.82 1.70
C LEU A 95 3.55 -11.51 1.81
N MET A 96 2.22 -11.56 1.73
CA MET A 96 1.34 -10.41 1.82
C MET A 96 0.56 -10.41 3.12
N LEU A 97 0.72 -9.33 3.90
CA LEU A 97 -0.01 -9.04 5.13
C LEU A 97 -0.86 -7.78 4.91
N LEU A 98 -2.08 -7.98 4.41
CA LEU A 98 -2.96 -6.89 4.01
C LEU A 98 -4.06 -6.61 5.05
N GLY A 99 -3.76 -5.75 6.03
CA GLY A 99 -4.75 -5.22 6.97
C GLY A 99 -5.18 -6.18 8.08
N GLN A 100 -4.31 -7.05 8.57
CA GLN A 100 -4.61 -7.96 9.69
C GLN A 100 -4.85 -7.20 10.99
N ARG A 101 -5.95 -7.47 11.69
CA ARG A 101 -6.22 -6.89 13.02
C ARG A 101 -5.41 -7.56 14.13
N ASN A 102 -5.00 -8.80 13.93
CA ASN A 102 -4.20 -9.58 14.85
C ASN A 102 -3.38 -10.64 14.07
N PHE A 103 -2.52 -11.37 14.76
CA PHE A 103 -1.66 -12.39 14.16
C PHE A 103 -1.92 -13.78 14.77
N HIS A 104 -3.20 -14.15 14.92
CA HIS A 104 -3.52 -15.53 15.30
C HIS A 104 -3.13 -16.50 14.19
N PHE A 105 -2.61 -17.67 14.56
CA PHE A 105 -2.00 -18.65 13.64
C PHE A 105 -0.83 -18.10 12.83
N PHE A 106 -0.01 -17.25 13.44
CA PHE A 106 1.17 -16.67 12.82
C PHE A 106 2.35 -16.80 13.78
N ASP A 107 3.46 -17.38 13.31
CA ASP A 107 4.71 -17.45 14.06
C ASP A 107 5.71 -16.46 13.46
N LEU A 108 6.13 -15.48 14.28
CA LEU A 108 7.12 -14.48 13.90
C LEU A 108 8.46 -15.12 13.48
N ASN A 109 8.84 -16.25 14.06
CA ASN A 109 10.08 -16.94 13.71
C ASN A 109 10.04 -17.49 12.28
N VAL A 110 8.87 -17.95 11.82
CA VAL A 110 8.67 -18.40 10.44
C VAL A 110 8.83 -17.23 9.48
N LEU A 111 8.27 -16.06 9.80
CA LEU A 111 8.49 -14.83 9.02
C LEU A 111 9.98 -14.46 8.96
N ILE A 112 10.66 -14.44 10.10
CA ILE A 112 12.09 -14.10 10.18
C ILE A 112 12.91 -15.04 9.31
N GLN A 113 12.64 -16.35 9.37
CA GLN A 113 13.30 -17.34 8.52
C GLN A 113 13.06 -17.04 7.04
N PHE A 114 11.81 -16.84 6.63
CA PHE A 114 11.46 -16.51 5.25
C PHE A 114 12.19 -15.27 4.73
N LEU A 115 12.29 -14.22 5.55
CA LEU A 115 13.02 -13.00 5.19
C LEU A 115 14.54 -13.25 5.08
N HIS A 116 15.12 -14.07 5.95
CA HIS A 116 16.54 -14.45 5.85
C HIS A 116 16.85 -15.31 4.62
N ASP A 117 15.89 -16.11 4.16
CA ASP A 117 16.00 -16.92 2.95
C ASP A 117 15.87 -16.07 1.66
N GLY A 118 15.62 -14.76 1.79
CA GLY A 118 15.51 -13.81 0.68
C GLY A 118 14.07 -13.55 0.23
N GLY A 119 13.08 -14.03 1.00
CA GLY A 119 11.68 -13.69 0.81
C GLY A 119 11.41 -12.19 0.97
N SER A 120 10.37 -11.70 0.29
CA SER A 120 9.92 -10.31 0.39
C SER A 120 8.62 -10.20 1.16
N LEU A 121 8.43 -9.11 1.89
CA LEU A 121 7.21 -8.86 2.67
C LEU A 121 6.50 -7.61 2.13
N LEU A 122 5.23 -7.77 1.79
CA LEU A 122 4.32 -6.68 1.46
C LEU A 122 3.35 -6.48 2.63
N ILE A 123 3.36 -5.31 3.24
CA ILE A 123 2.50 -4.97 4.38
C ILE A 123 1.57 -3.83 3.97
N ALA A 124 0.27 -4.01 4.22
CA ALA A 124 -0.69 -2.92 4.31
C ALA A 124 -1.19 -2.82 5.75
N LEU A 125 -1.00 -1.68 6.40
CA LEU A 125 -1.40 -1.50 7.80
C LEU A 125 -2.91 -1.23 7.88
N PRO A 126 -3.63 -1.85 8.84
CA PRO A 126 -5.02 -1.51 9.09
C PRO A 126 -5.14 -0.10 9.69
N ASP A 127 -6.26 0.58 9.46
CA ASP A 127 -6.55 1.89 10.06
C ASP A 127 -6.90 1.79 11.56
N GLU A 128 -7.37 0.62 12.00
CA GLU A 128 -7.58 0.26 13.41
C GLU A 128 -6.58 -0.83 13.85
N ASN A 129 -6.18 -0.83 15.13
CA ASN A 129 -5.29 -1.85 15.70
C ASN A 129 -3.95 -2.06 14.97
N PHE A 130 -3.42 -1.05 14.25
CA PHE A 130 -2.13 -1.11 13.55
C PHE A 130 -0.93 -1.48 14.45
N THR A 131 -1.05 -1.29 15.77
CA THR A 131 -0.04 -1.73 16.75
C THR A 131 0.15 -3.24 16.79
N ALA A 132 -0.77 -4.03 16.22
CA ALA A 132 -0.59 -5.47 16.05
C ALA A 132 0.66 -5.80 15.21
N PHE A 133 1.12 -4.87 14.36
CA PHE A 133 2.31 -5.02 13.53
C PHE A 133 3.62 -4.62 14.22
N ASN A 134 3.61 -4.18 15.49
CA ASN A 134 4.81 -3.69 16.17
C ASN A 134 5.97 -4.68 16.09
N ASP A 135 5.74 -5.95 16.44
CA ASP A 135 6.79 -6.97 16.43
C ASP A 135 7.38 -7.21 15.03
N ILE A 136 6.56 -7.07 13.98
CA ILE A 136 6.99 -7.21 12.58
C ILE A 136 7.77 -5.96 12.13
N LEU A 137 7.30 -4.77 12.47
CA LEU A 137 7.94 -3.50 12.09
C LEU A 137 9.27 -3.30 12.82
N GLU A 138 9.38 -3.78 14.05
CA GLU A 138 10.63 -3.74 14.84
C GLU A 138 11.77 -4.53 14.16
N LEU A 139 11.46 -5.58 13.38
CA LEU A 139 12.45 -6.31 12.56
C LEU A 139 13.21 -5.39 11.61
N PHE A 140 12.57 -4.30 11.18
CA PHE A 140 13.10 -3.31 10.25
C PHE A 140 13.49 -2.00 10.93
N SER A 141 13.53 -1.96 12.27
CA SER A 141 13.70 -0.73 13.06
C SER A 141 12.64 0.33 12.75
N LEU A 142 11.38 -0.08 12.60
CA LEU A 142 10.24 0.80 12.37
C LEU A 142 9.23 0.70 13.51
N LYS A 143 8.46 1.76 13.73
CA LYS A 143 7.36 1.80 14.68
C LYS A 143 6.20 2.65 14.15
N PRO A 144 4.93 2.23 14.34
CA PRO A 144 3.81 3.09 14.02
C PRO A 144 3.66 4.22 15.03
N ILE A 145 3.32 5.41 14.53
CA ILE A 145 3.13 6.62 15.32
C ILE A 145 1.64 6.83 15.59
N ALA A 146 0.90 7.19 14.56
CA ALA A 146 -0.51 7.56 14.61
C ALA A 146 -1.11 7.66 13.19
N PRO A 147 -2.44 7.72 13.06
CA PRO A 147 -3.10 8.07 11.82
C PRO A 147 -2.64 9.43 11.26
N LEU A 148 -2.59 9.53 9.94
CA LEU A 148 -2.23 10.72 9.21
C LEU A 148 -3.48 11.44 8.73
N LEU A 149 -3.51 12.75 8.97
CA LEU A 149 -4.60 13.64 8.57
C LEU A 149 -4.07 14.81 7.76
N ASP A 150 -4.90 15.35 6.87
CA ASP A 150 -4.61 16.57 6.11
C ASP A 150 -5.48 17.74 6.60
N ASN A 151 -4.83 18.75 7.16
CA ASN A 151 -5.52 19.89 7.77
C ASN A 151 -5.82 21.06 6.83
N LYS A 152 -5.40 21.02 5.55
CA LYS A 152 -5.52 22.18 4.66
C LYS A 152 -5.90 21.87 3.21
N SER A 153 -5.66 20.67 2.69
CA SER A 153 -5.74 20.46 1.23
C SER A 153 -7.14 20.61 0.64
N HIS A 154 -8.22 20.36 1.39
CA HIS A 154 -9.58 20.88 1.15
C HIS A 154 -10.45 20.61 2.39
N TYR A 155 -11.19 21.63 2.85
CA TYR A 155 -11.86 21.71 4.17
C TYR A 155 -13.01 20.71 4.46
N GLU A 156 -13.24 19.70 3.62
CA GLU A 156 -14.41 18.81 3.75
C GLU A 156 -14.06 17.35 4.10
N GLU A 157 -12.83 16.88 3.84
CA GLU A 157 -12.41 15.49 4.14
C GLU A 157 -10.97 15.44 4.70
N ILE A 158 -10.85 15.61 6.02
CA ILE A 158 -9.57 15.69 6.77
C ILE A 158 -8.79 14.36 6.74
N GLU A 159 -9.47 13.25 6.45
CA GLU A 159 -8.88 11.90 6.42
C GLU A 159 -8.06 11.66 5.14
N ASN A 160 -8.35 12.38 4.05
CA ASN A 160 -7.66 12.20 2.79
C ASN A 160 -6.36 12.98 2.71
N VAL A 161 -5.23 12.27 2.64
CA VAL A 161 -3.93 12.86 2.33
C VAL A 161 -3.77 12.97 0.82
N ILE A 162 -3.64 14.21 0.32
CA ILE A 162 -3.43 14.48 -1.11
C ILE A 162 -1.94 14.70 -1.37
N ILE A 163 -1.42 14.02 -2.38
CA ILE A 163 -0.02 14.17 -2.74
C ILE A 163 0.20 14.40 -4.22
N ASN A 164 0.86 15.51 -4.53
CA ASN A 164 1.15 15.94 -5.88
C ASN A 164 2.57 15.54 -6.29
N SER A 165 2.73 15.02 -7.51
CA SER A 165 4.02 14.56 -8.03
C SER A 165 5.11 15.63 -8.01
N SER A 166 4.75 16.92 -8.09
CA SER A 166 5.69 18.05 -8.02
C SER A 166 6.39 18.22 -6.66
N TYR A 167 5.81 17.70 -5.57
CA TYR A 167 6.39 17.72 -4.22
C TYR A 167 7.18 16.47 -3.89
N CYS A 168 7.21 15.51 -4.81
CA CYS A 168 7.77 14.19 -4.59
C CYS A 168 9.19 14.11 -5.14
N LYS A 169 9.96 13.11 -4.69
CA LYS A 169 11.23 12.81 -5.33
C LYS A 169 10.98 12.57 -6.84
N PRO A 170 11.70 13.24 -7.75
CA PRO A 170 11.42 13.25 -9.20
C PRO A 170 11.41 11.89 -9.91
N ASP A 171 11.81 10.82 -9.23
CA ASP A 171 12.00 9.47 -9.77
C ASP A 171 11.19 8.39 -9.05
N HIS A 172 10.17 8.76 -8.28
CA HIS A 172 9.37 7.73 -7.60
C HIS A 172 8.61 6.84 -8.62
N PRO A 173 8.72 5.50 -8.55
CA PRO A 173 8.10 4.59 -9.51
C PRO A 173 6.59 4.79 -9.66
N ILE A 174 5.87 5.14 -8.58
CA ILE A 174 4.42 5.40 -8.62
C ILE A 174 4.01 6.49 -9.62
N PHE A 175 4.84 7.53 -9.82
CA PHE A 175 4.55 8.63 -10.75
C PHE A 175 5.06 8.39 -12.17
N LYS A 176 5.82 7.30 -12.36
CA LYS A 176 6.34 6.83 -13.64
C LYS A 176 5.85 5.42 -13.98
N CYS A 177 4.78 4.96 -13.33
CA CYS A 177 4.35 3.58 -13.41
C CYS A 177 3.62 3.28 -14.72
N ILE A 178 3.42 1.99 -14.96
CA ILE A 178 2.69 1.46 -16.13
C ILE A 178 1.22 1.92 -16.20
N LEU A 179 0.67 2.43 -15.09
CA LEU A 179 -0.70 2.97 -15.03
C LEU A 179 -0.79 4.39 -15.64
N GLY A 180 0.34 4.97 -16.07
CA GLY A 180 0.43 6.29 -16.70
C GLY A 180 1.11 7.33 -15.79
N ASN A 181 1.16 8.58 -16.28
CA ASN A 181 1.68 9.69 -15.49
C ASN A 181 0.67 10.05 -14.38
N VAL A 182 0.91 9.55 -13.17
CA VAL A 182 0.14 9.94 -11.98
C VAL A 182 0.56 11.37 -11.61
N SER A 183 -0.37 12.32 -11.65
CA SER A 183 -0.13 13.72 -11.24
C SER A 183 -0.47 13.96 -9.77
N THR A 184 -1.39 13.17 -9.23
CA THR A 184 -1.89 13.29 -7.86
C THR A 184 -2.29 11.92 -7.32
N LEU A 185 -1.94 11.65 -6.07
CA LEU A 185 -2.33 10.48 -5.30
C LEU A 185 -3.26 10.92 -4.17
N LEU A 186 -4.37 10.23 -3.98
CA LEU A 186 -5.29 10.42 -2.87
C LEU A 186 -5.15 9.21 -1.94
N ILE A 187 -4.76 9.44 -0.69
CA ILE A 187 -4.60 8.39 0.31
C ILE A 187 -5.68 8.63 1.37
N PRO A 188 -6.75 7.81 1.39
CA PRO A 188 -7.91 8.09 2.24
C PRO A 188 -7.66 7.84 3.72
N LYS A 189 -6.69 6.98 4.05
CA LYS A 189 -6.23 6.67 5.41
C LYS A 189 -4.76 6.30 5.34
N GLY A 190 -3.94 6.91 6.19
CA GLY A 190 -2.51 6.60 6.27
C GLY A 190 -2.07 6.46 7.73
N ILE A 191 -1.07 5.61 7.97
CA ILE A 191 -0.42 5.51 9.29
C ILE A 191 1.00 6.02 9.16
N GLY A 192 1.39 6.93 10.05
CA GLY A 192 2.77 7.43 10.10
C GLY A 192 3.70 6.40 10.73
N LEU A 193 4.87 6.20 10.12
CA LEU A 193 5.95 5.37 10.67
C LEU A 193 7.16 6.20 11.09
N GLU A 194 7.77 5.83 12.21
CA GLU A 194 9.04 6.35 12.70
C GLU A 194 10.15 5.31 12.54
N LYS A 195 11.34 5.76 12.14
CA LYS A 195 12.55 4.93 12.15
C LYS A 195 13.21 4.98 13.53
N LEU A 196 13.42 3.82 14.11
CA LEU A 196 14.08 3.65 15.40
C LEU A 196 15.60 3.77 15.24
N ASN A 197 16.26 4.34 16.25
CA ASN A 197 17.72 4.45 16.33
C ASN A 197 18.38 3.13 16.78
N GLN A 198 18.03 2.03 16.12
CA GLN A 198 18.57 0.70 16.38
C GLN A 198 18.92 -0.02 15.08
N THR A 199 19.86 -0.95 15.15
CA THR A 199 20.23 -1.79 13.99
C THR A 199 19.05 -2.72 13.65
N PRO A 200 18.57 -2.74 12.40
CA PRO A 200 17.48 -3.64 12.00
C PRO A 200 17.93 -5.10 12.06
N LEU A 201 17.04 -5.99 12.50
CA LEU A 201 17.30 -7.43 12.54
C LEU A 201 17.36 -8.01 11.11
N ILE A 202 16.48 -7.53 10.24
CA ILE A 202 16.47 -7.85 8.82
C ILE A 202 17.16 -6.71 8.09
N ASN A 203 18.41 -6.95 7.67
CA ASN A 203 19.16 -6.01 6.86
C ASN A 203 18.63 -5.99 5.43
N THR A 204 17.49 -5.32 5.25
CA THR A 204 16.95 -5.03 3.93
C THR A 204 17.48 -3.68 3.45
N THR A 205 17.71 -3.57 2.15
CA THR A 205 17.74 -2.23 1.55
C THR A 205 16.29 -1.79 1.57
N LEU A 206 15.88 -1.07 2.62
CA LEU A 206 14.70 -0.24 2.57
C LEU A 206 15.00 0.74 1.44
N VAL A 207 14.58 0.40 0.23
CA VAL A 207 14.47 1.41 -0.80
C VAL A 207 13.34 2.26 -0.28
N ASP A 208 13.72 3.33 0.42
CA ASP A 208 12.86 4.35 1.02
C ASP A 208 12.10 5.05 -0.13
N TYR A 209 11.22 4.30 -0.76
CA TYR A 209 9.98 4.77 -1.32
C TYR A 209 9.05 5.00 -0.12
N THR A 210 9.54 5.79 0.85
CA THR A 210 8.73 6.52 1.81
C THR A 210 7.68 7.19 0.97
N LEU A 211 6.50 6.57 0.93
CA LEU A 211 5.63 6.61 -0.23
C LEU A 211 4.94 7.94 -0.17
N VAL A 212 5.65 8.91 -0.73
CA VAL A 212 5.16 10.20 -1.10
C VAL A 212 4.93 11.10 0.13
N TRP A 213 5.55 12.27 0.08
CA TRP A 213 5.57 13.18 1.21
C TRP A 213 4.18 13.77 1.39
N GLY A 214 3.58 13.59 2.57
CA GLY A 214 2.52 14.50 2.98
C GLY A 214 3.07 15.93 2.93
N THR A 215 2.30 16.88 2.40
CA THR A 215 2.77 18.27 2.36
C THR A 215 2.90 18.82 3.79
N ASN A 216 3.32 20.08 4.01
CA ASN A 216 3.29 20.70 5.35
C ASN A 216 1.86 20.84 5.95
N THR A 217 0.87 20.24 5.30
CA THR A 217 -0.52 20.14 5.72
C THR A 217 -0.85 18.77 6.33
N THR A 218 0.01 17.77 6.16
CA THR A 218 -0.17 16.43 6.73
C THR A 218 0.52 16.32 8.09
N PHE A 219 -0.18 15.74 9.06
CA PHE A 219 0.31 15.56 10.43
C PHE A 219 -0.13 14.21 10.99
N ALA A 220 0.59 13.72 12.00
CA ALA A 220 0.24 12.51 12.73
C ALA A 220 -0.57 12.89 13.97
N ASP A 221 -1.85 12.50 13.99
CA ASP A 221 -2.82 12.81 15.07
C ASP A 221 -2.61 11.88 16.26
N LYS A 222 -1.65 12.25 17.13
CA LYS A 222 -1.18 11.39 18.22
C LYS A 222 -2.18 11.25 19.35
N ASN A 223 -3.04 12.25 19.53
CA ASN A 223 -4.02 12.29 20.61
C ASN A 223 -5.46 12.04 20.11
N ASN A 224 -5.62 11.75 18.82
CA ASN A 224 -6.87 11.41 18.16
C ASN A 224 -7.94 12.51 18.31
N ASN A 225 -7.53 13.78 18.18
CA ASN A 225 -8.42 14.93 18.33
C ASN A 225 -8.84 15.57 16.98
N GLY A 226 -8.32 15.05 15.87
CA GLY A 226 -8.60 15.50 14.50
C GLY A 226 -8.01 16.87 14.14
N LYS A 227 -7.05 17.39 14.93
CA LYS A 227 -6.49 18.74 14.78
C LYS A 227 -4.99 18.72 14.97
N LEU A 228 -4.29 19.56 14.20
CA LEU A 228 -2.86 19.74 14.35
C LEU A 228 -2.54 20.44 15.68
N ASP A 229 -1.79 19.74 16.53
CA ASP A 229 -1.20 20.28 17.75
C ASP A 229 0.28 20.66 17.57
N ARG A 230 0.80 21.48 18.50
CA ARG A 230 2.14 22.07 18.38
C ARG A 230 3.28 21.04 18.45
N ASP A 231 3.06 19.90 19.10
CA ASP A 231 4.01 18.82 19.35
C ASP A 231 3.85 17.63 18.39
N GLU A 232 2.93 17.73 17.44
CA GLU A 232 2.68 16.66 16.47
C GLU A 232 3.67 16.73 15.30
N PRO A 233 4.19 15.57 14.85
CA PRO A 233 5.02 15.50 13.67
C PRO A 233 4.24 15.97 12.43
N VAL A 234 4.93 16.66 11.53
CA VAL A 234 4.40 17.13 10.24
C VAL A 234 5.36 16.80 9.11
N GLY A 235 4.83 16.63 7.90
CA GLY A 235 5.62 16.56 6.66
C GLY A 235 6.72 15.48 6.65
N GLN A 236 7.98 15.88 6.47
CA GLN A 236 9.13 15.03 6.10
C GLN A 236 9.47 13.87 7.07
N ASN A 237 8.96 13.93 8.29
CA ASN A 237 9.21 12.93 9.33
C ASN A 237 8.17 11.79 9.32
N LEU A 238 7.23 11.82 8.37
CA LEU A 238 6.12 10.88 8.30
C LEU A 238 6.19 10.14 6.96
N SER A 239 6.35 8.82 7.05
CA SER A 239 6.16 7.94 5.90
C SER A 239 4.69 7.58 5.78
N VAL A 240 4.10 7.78 4.60
CA VAL A 240 2.80 7.21 4.27
C VAL A 240 3.04 5.84 3.66
N ILE A 241 2.47 4.80 4.25
CA ILE A 241 2.38 3.47 3.63
C ILE A 241 0.90 3.11 3.62
N HIS A 242 0.42 2.68 2.45
CA HIS A 242 -0.86 2.00 2.33
C HIS A 242 -0.59 0.50 2.31
#